data_AF-A7N5V6-F1
#
_entry.id   AF-A7N5V6-F1
#
_cell.length_a   1.000
_cell.length_b   1.000
_cell.length_c   1.000
_cell.angle_alpha   90.00
_cell.angle_beta   90.00
_cell.angle_gamma   90.00
#
_symmetry.space_group_name_H-M   'P 1'
#
loop_
_entity.id
_entity.type
_entity.pdbx_description
1 polymer ?
#
loop_
_entity_poly.entity_id
_entity_poly.type
_entity_poly.pdbx_seq_one_letter_code
_entity_poly.pdbx_strand_id
1 'polypeptide(L)'
;MIKDKRALEMNGIDAAGAEQFERILEDTLTFLPSAMSDLDQLLLRYPDFMMGWIFKAYSHASDGRRSTLPIVAKMATQLDKFAQSATKREALHMHALKQWSQSNLKGALDLRDPHIFSPELCRTYRFEASYG
;
A
#
# COMPACT_ATOMS: atom_id res chain seq x y z
N MET A 1 8.10 3.91 17.62
CA MET A 1 7.74 3.75 16.20
C MET A 1 7.65 5.12 15.55
N ILE A 2 8.09 5.24 14.30
CA ILE A 2 7.92 6.46 13.52
C ILE A 2 6.44 6.62 13.18
N LYS A 3 5.96 7.86 13.16
CA LYS A 3 4.59 8.21 12.78
C LYS A 3 4.60 9.00 11.50
N ASP A 4 3.58 8.80 10.67
CA ASP A 4 3.36 9.61 9.48
C ASP A 4 2.75 10.98 9.83
N LYS A 5 2.54 11.83 8.81
CA LYS A 5 1.88 13.15 8.96
C LYS A 5 0.47 13.08 9.56
N ARG A 6 -0.14 11.89 9.61
CA ARG A 6 -1.48 11.61 10.13
C ARG A 6 -1.42 11.01 11.54
N ALA A 7 -0.24 11.03 12.17
CA ALA A 7 0.06 10.45 13.47
C ALA A 7 -0.14 8.92 13.56
N LEU A 8 -0.14 8.22 12.42
CA LEU A 8 -0.29 6.77 12.33
C LEU A 8 1.08 6.09 12.31
N GLU A 9 1.20 4.96 13.01
CA GLU A 9 2.46 4.24 13.16
C GLU A 9 2.90 3.57 11.85
N MET A 10 4.20 3.63 11.59
CA MET A 10 4.86 2.97 10.47
C MET A 10 5.96 2.06 10.98
N ASN A 11 5.91 0.80 10.57
CA ASN A 11 6.91 -0.20 10.92
C ASN A 11 8.03 -0.29 9.87
N GLY A 12 9.25 -0.60 10.31
CA GLY A 12 10.38 -0.89 9.41
C GLY A 12 11.03 0.32 8.73
N ILE A 13 10.83 1.54 9.25
CA ILE A 13 11.38 2.78 8.67
C ILE A 13 11.91 3.75 9.74
N ASP A 14 12.87 4.60 9.36
CA ASP A 14 13.34 5.72 10.17
C ASP A 14 12.64 7.05 9.79
N ALA A 15 12.97 8.14 10.49
CA ALA A 15 12.33 9.43 10.26
C ALA A 15 12.61 10.00 8.85
N ALA A 16 13.82 9.80 8.31
CA ALA A 16 14.20 10.31 7.00
C ALA A 16 13.48 9.53 5.88
N GLY A 17 13.42 8.20 6.01
CA GLY A 17 12.66 7.34 5.10
C GLY A 17 11.16 7.64 5.14
N ALA A 18 10.60 7.90 6.33
CA ALA A 18 9.20 8.29 6.48
C ALA A 18 8.88 9.60 5.74
N GLU A 19 9.75 10.60 5.83
CA GLU A 19 9.60 11.85 5.08
C GLU A 19 9.75 11.64 3.57
N GLN A 20 10.66 10.76 3.14
CA GLN A 20 10.79 10.39 1.73
C GLN A 20 9.54 9.67 1.22
N PHE A 21 8.97 8.75 2.01
CA PHE A 21 7.74 8.06 1.66
C PHE A 21 6.56 9.02 1.50
N GLU A 22 6.40 10.00 2.38
CA GLU A 22 5.34 10.99 2.26
C GLU A 22 5.47 11.84 0.98
N ARG A 23 6.70 12.16 0.56
CA ARG A 23 6.95 12.82 -0.74
C ARG A 23 6.55 11.92 -1.91
N ILE A 24 6.95 10.65 -1.88
CA ILE A 24 6.58 9.67 -2.91
C ILE A 24 5.06 9.49 -3.02
N LEU A 25 4.35 9.49 -1.87
CA LEU A 25 2.89 9.45 -1.86
C LEU A 25 2.31 10.66 -2.61
N GLU A 26 2.77 11.86 -2.30
CA GLU A 26 2.36 13.10 -2.95
C GLU A 26 2.69 13.10 -4.45
N ASP A 27 3.89 12.69 -4.82
CA ASP A 27 4.35 12.58 -6.22
C ASP A 27 3.50 11.57 -7.01
N THR A 28 3.12 10.45 -6.38
CA THR A 28 2.23 9.47 -7.01
C THR A 28 0.81 10.03 -7.19
N LEU A 29 0.30 10.75 -6.21
CA LEU A 29 -1.02 11.39 -6.26
C LEU A 29 -1.09 12.54 -7.27
N THR A 30 0.05 13.16 -7.56
CA THR A 30 0.23 14.20 -8.60
C THR A 30 0.67 13.63 -9.95
N PHE A 31 0.70 12.30 -10.09
CA PHE A 31 1.03 11.57 -11.32
C PHE A 31 2.45 11.85 -11.87
N LEU A 32 3.41 12.12 -10.99
CA LEU A 32 4.80 12.26 -11.42
C LEU A 32 5.38 10.90 -11.85
N PRO A 33 6.00 10.81 -13.04
CA PRO A 33 6.47 9.53 -13.60
C PRO A 33 7.55 8.82 -12.76
N SER A 34 8.33 9.55 -11.96
CA SER A 34 9.42 8.97 -11.17
C SER A 34 8.96 8.30 -9.88
N ALA A 35 7.75 8.60 -9.39
CA ALA A 35 7.33 8.25 -8.03
C ALA A 35 7.43 6.74 -7.73
N MET A 36 7.09 5.88 -8.68
CA MET A 36 7.21 4.43 -8.52
C MET A 36 8.66 3.93 -8.52
N SER A 37 9.55 4.57 -9.29
CA SER A 37 10.99 4.29 -9.25
C SER A 37 11.59 4.73 -7.91
N ASP A 38 11.16 5.88 -7.39
CA ASP A 38 11.61 6.41 -6.11
C ASP A 38 11.13 5.51 -4.94
N LEU A 39 9.91 4.96 -5.04
CA LEU A 39 9.41 3.93 -4.13
C LEU A 39 10.27 2.67 -4.15
N ASP A 40 10.68 2.21 -5.32
CA ASP A 40 11.53 1.02 -5.45
C ASP A 40 12.89 1.24 -4.79
N GLN A 41 13.49 2.42 -4.95
CA GLN A 41 14.73 2.78 -4.26
C GLN A 41 14.55 2.84 -2.74
N LEU A 42 13.43 3.39 -2.27
CA LEU A 42 13.12 3.43 -0.85
C LEU A 42 13.01 2.01 -0.27
N LEU A 43 12.33 1.10 -0.96
CA LEU A 43 12.14 -0.29 -0.51
C LEU A 43 13.42 -1.13 -0.57
N LEU A 44 14.38 -0.79 -1.43
CA LEU A 44 15.73 -1.38 -1.40
C LEU A 44 16.48 -1.00 -0.11
N ARG A 45 16.29 0.23 0.37
CA ARG A 45 16.91 0.73 1.60
C ARG A 45 16.18 0.26 2.86
N TYR A 46 14.86 0.13 2.80
CA TYR A 46 14.00 -0.30 3.90
C TYR A 46 13.16 -1.52 3.48
N PRO A 47 13.76 -2.71 3.37
CA PRO A 47 13.06 -3.92 2.90
C PRO A 47 11.94 -4.37 3.84
N ASP A 48 12.00 -3.99 5.11
CA ASP A 48 11.01 -4.33 6.13
C ASP A 48 9.90 -3.27 6.26
N PHE A 49 9.95 -2.20 5.45
CA PHE A 49 8.97 -1.12 5.49
C PHE A 49 7.63 -1.55 4.88
N MET A 50 6.71 -1.99 5.73
CA MET A 50 5.47 -2.61 5.28
C MET A 50 4.54 -1.66 4.53
N MET A 51 4.38 -0.43 5.00
CA MET A 51 3.49 0.52 4.32
C MET A 51 3.94 0.84 2.89
N GLY A 52 5.24 0.84 2.61
CA GLY A 52 5.76 1.02 1.25
C GLY A 52 5.40 -0.15 0.33
N TRP A 53 5.54 -1.39 0.81
CA TRP A 53 5.12 -2.58 0.06
C TRP A 53 3.60 -2.63 -0.15
N ILE A 54 2.84 -2.30 0.89
CA ILE A 54 1.37 -2.20 0.82
C ILE A 54 0.99 -1.18 -0.25
N PHE A 55 1.57 0.01 -0.22
CA PHE A 55 1.30 1.06 -1.20
C PHE A 55 1.63 0.59 -2.62
N LYS A 56 2.81 0.00 -2.83
CA LYS A 56 3.20 -0.58 -4.13
C LYS A 56 2.19 -1.61 -4.64
N ALA A 57 1.73 -2.51 -3.76
CA ALA A 57 0.73 -3.51 -4.11
C ALA A 57 -0.59 -2.87 -4.52
N TYR A 58 -1.05 -1.82 -3.81
CA TYR A 58 -2.23 -1.06 -4.21
C TYR A 58 -2.05 -0.37 -5.56
N SER A 59 -0.89 0.21 -5.87
CA SER A 59 -0.62 0.84 -7.17
C SER A 59 -0.69 -0.17 -8.33
N HIS A 60 -0.19 -1.40 -8.15
CA HIS A 60 -0.34 -2.47 -9.14
C HIS A 60 -1.77 -2.95 -9.28
N ALA A 61 -2.48 -3.01 -8.17
CA ALA A 61 -3.83 -3.52 -8.15
C ALA A 61 -4.81 -2.49 -8.75
N SER A 62 -4.59 -1.18 -8.54
CA SER A 62 -5.41 -0.11 -9.10
C SER A 62 -5.36 0.03 -10.61
N ASP A 63 -4.36 -0.59 -11.24
CA ASP A 63 -4.31 -0.78 -12.69
C ASP A 63 -5.51 -1.60 -13.22
N GLY A 64 -6.27 -2.27 -12.34
CA GLY A 64 -7.55 -2.91 -12.64
C GLY A 64 -7.45 -4.17 -13.51
N ARG A 65 -6.26 -4.49 -14.02
CA ARG A 65 -5.99 -5.66 -14.85
C ARG A 65 -5.82 -6.91 -14.00
N ARG A 66 -6.55 -7.98 -14.32
CA ARG A 66 -6.40 -9.29 -13.64
C ARG A 66 -4.98 -9.85 -13.71
N SER A 67 -4.20 -9.45 -14.73
CA SER A 67 -2.79 -9.82 -14.88
C SER A 67 -1.89 -9.30 -13.77
N THR A 68 -2.32 -8.29 -12.98
CA THR A 68 -1.54 -7.79 -11.84
C THR A 68 -1.83 -8.56 -10.54
N LEU A 69 -2.90 -9.37 -10.48
CA LEU A 69 -3.25 -10.14 -9.27
C LEU A 69 -2.15 -11.12 -8.82
N PRO A 70 -1.45 -11.85 -9.69
CA PRO A 70 -0.31 -12.68 -9.27
C PRO A 70 0.84 -11.87 -8.65
N ILE A 71 1.04 -10.64 -9.12
CA ILE A 71 2.05 -9.72 -8.57
C ILE A 71 1.64 -9.26 -7.17
N VAL A 72 0.38 -8.87 -6.99
CA VAL A 72 -0.21 -8.49 -5.70
C VAL A 72 -0.16 -9.66 -4.70
N ALA A 73 -0.50 -10.88 -5.15
CA ALA A 73 -0.41 -12.10 -4.35
C ALA A 73 1.02 -12.33 -3.85
N LYS A 74 2.01 -12.22 -4.74
CA LYS A 74 3.43 -12.39 -4.39
C LYS A 74 3.88 -11.38 -3.33
N MET A 75 3.49 -10.11 -3.46
CA MET A 75 3.82 -9.08 -2.47
C MET A 75 3.13 -9.36 -1.12
N ALA A 76 1.85 -9.75 -1.14
CA ALA A 76 1.12 -10.09 0.08
C ALA A 76 1.79 -11.27 0.83
N THR A 77 2.23 -12.30 0.11
CA THR A 77 2.98 -13.43 0.70
C THR A 77 4.36 -13.01 1.22
N GLN A 78 5.06 -12.08 0.56
CA GLN A 78 6.32 -11.55 1.07
C GLN A 78 6.12 -10.80 2.40
N LEU A 79 5.03 -10.04 2.50
CA LEU A 79 4.68 -9.29 3.71
C LEU A 79 4.29 -10.17 4.90
N ASP A 80 3.85 -11.41 4.67
CA ASP A 80 3.53 -12.35 5.76
C ASP A 80 4.72 -12.63 6.68
N LYS A 81 5.95 -12.48 6.18
CA LYS A 81 7.17 -12.58 7.00
C LYS A 81 7.26 -11.50 8.08
N PHE A 82 6.60 -10.35 7.86
CA PHE A 82 6.58 -9.21 8.75
C PHE A 82 5.27 -9.08 9.54
N ALA A 83 4.35 -10.04 9.39
CA ALA A 83 3.02 -9.98 10.01
C ALA A 83 3.07 -9.86 11.54
N GLN A 84 4.10 -10.39 12.20
CA GLN A 84 4.24 -10.33 13.67
C GLN A 84 4.59 -8.93 14.18
N SER A 85 5.27 -8.11 13.37
CA SER A 85 5.61 -6.73 13.72
C SER A 85 4.61 -5.72 13.15
N ALA A 86 3.53 -6.21 12.53
CA ALA A 86 2.54 -5.36 11.90
C ALA A 86 1.68 -4.57 12.88
N THR A 87 1.59 -3.28 12.60
CA THR A 87 0.57 -2.44 13.21
C THR A 87 -0.82 -2.95 12.80
N LYS A 88 -1.84 -2.63 13.60
CA LYS A 88 -3.24 -2.94 13.26
C LYS A 88 -3.62 -2.43 11.86
N ARG A 89 -3.08 -1.26 11.48
CA ARG A 89 -3.28 -0.63 10.17
C ARG A 89 -2.74 -1.50 9.03
N GLU A 90 -1.47 -1.90 9.15
CA GLU A 90 -0.78 -2.70 8.14
C GLU A 90 -1.41 -4.09 8.00
N ALA A 91 -1.79 -4.72 9.11
CA ALA A 91 -2.46 -6.02 9.11
C ALA A 91 -3.79 -5.99 8.33
N LEU A 92 -4.60 -4.94 8.49
CA LEU A 92 -5.86 -4.77 7.76
C LEU A 92 -5.62 -4.60 6.26
N HIS A 93 -4.62 -3.82 5.87
CA HIS A 93 -4.23 -3.69 4.47
C HIS A 93 -3.75 -5.00 3.86
N MET A 94 -2.94 -5.76 4.59
CA MET A 94 -2.49 -7.08 4.14
C MET A 94 -3.68 -8.03 3.91
N HIS A 95 -4.68 -8.02 4.80
CA HIS A 95 -5.89 -8.80 4.62
C HIS A 95 -6.69 -8.35 3.40
N ALA A 96 -6.85 -7.03 3.19
CA ALA A 96 -7.53 -6.50 2.01
C ALA A 96 -6.81 -6.87 0.70
N LEU A 97 -5.48 -6.77 0.66
CA LEU A 97 -4.67 -7.17 -0.50
C LEU A 97 -4.79 -8.68 -0.79
N LYS A 98 -4.86 -9.52 0.26
CA LYS A 98 -5.11 -10.97 0.10
C LYS A 98 -6.47 -11.23 -0.54
N GLN A 99 -7.54 -10.60 -0.04
CA GLN A 99 -8.88 -10.71 -0.64
C GLN A 99 -8.86 -10.29 -2.12
N TRP A 100 -8.20 -9.17 -2.42
CA TRP A 100 -8.13 -8.69 -3.79
C TRP A 100 -7.33 -9.62 -4.71
N SER A 101 -6.20 -10.14 -4.23
CA SER A 101 -5.38 -11.12 -4.98
C SER A 101 -6.16 -12.38 -5.38
N GLN A 102 -7.20 -12.73 -4.60
CA GLN A 102 -8.12 -13.83 -4.84
C GLN A 102 -9.33 -13.44 -5.71
N SER A 103 -9.27 -12.29 -6.38
CA SER A 103 -10.40 -11.69 -7.12
C SER A 103 -11.63 -11.35 -6.27
N ASN A 104 -11.52 -11.34 -4.94
CA ASN A 104 -12.61 -10.91 -4.05
C ASN A 104 -12.52 -9.40 -3.77
N LEU A 105 -12.88 -8.59 -4.78
CA LEU A 105 -12.84 -7.13 -4.66
C LEU A 105 -13.78 -6.62 -3.56
N LYS A 106 -14.98 -7.20 -3.43
CA LYS A 106 -15.95 -6.81 -2.40
C LYS A 106 -15.37 -7.00 -0.99
N GLY A 107 -14.82 -8.18 -0.71
CA GLY A 107 -14.17 -8.44 0.58
C GLY A 107 -12.97 -7.54 0.85
N ALA A 108 -12.22 -7.16 -0.19
CA ALA A 108 -11.12 -6.20 -0.06
C ALA A 108 -11.60 -4.79 0.32
N LEU A 109 -12.75 -4.36 -0.21
CA LEU A 109 -13.35 -3.06 0.10
C LEU A 109 -14.01 -3.05 1.49
N ASP A 110 -14.69 -4.12 1.89
CA ASP A 110 -15.36 -4.22 3.20
C ASP A 110 -14.34 -4.20 4.37
N LEU A 111 -13.12 -4.69 4.14
CA LEU A 111 -12.01 -4.64 5.11
C LEU A 111 -11.29 -3.29 5.13
N ARG A 112 -11.53 -2.44 4.13
CA ARG A 112 -10.90 -1.13 3.98
C ARG A 112 -11.71 -0.12 4.79
N ASP A 113 -11.44 -0.01 6.08
CA ASP A 113 -11.96 1.11 6.88
C ASP A 113 -11.48 2.44 6.24
N PRO A 114 -12.39 3.40 5.98
CA PRO A 114 -12.10 4.64 5.26
C PRO A 114 -11.05 5.54 5.94
N HIS A 115 -10.71 5.29 7.20
CA HIS A 115 -9.72 6.05 7.96
C HIS A 115 -8.28 5.53 7.82
N ILE A 116 -8.08 4.38 7.16
CA ILE A 116 -6.78 3.68 7.13
C ILE A 116 -5.84 4.27 6.05
N PHE A 117 -6.41 4.76 4.95
CA PHE A 117 -5.71 5.59 3.96
C PHE A 117 -6.10 7.07 4.13
N SER A 118 -5.21 7.99 3.76
CA SER A 118 -5.60 9.40 3.67
C SER A 118 -6.82 9.54 2.74
N PRO A 119 -7.73 10.51 2.99
CA PRO A 119 -8.86 10.75 2.09
C PRO A 119 -8.44 10.96 0.63
N GLU A 120 -7.23 11.46 0.40
CA GLU A 120 -6.64 11.68 -0.93
C GLU A 120 -6.27 10.36 -1.61
N LEU A 121 -5.66 9.42 -0.88
CA LEU A 121 -5.39 8.06 -1.37
C LEU A 121 -6.68 7.28 -1.62
N CYS A 122 -7.73 7.50 -0.82
CA CYS A 122 -9.05 6.94 -1.08
C CYS A 122 -9.71 7.51 -2.35
N ARG A 123 -9.44 8.77 -2.71
CA ARG A 123 -9.96 9.40 -3.94
C ARG A 123 -9.18 9.01 -5.19
N THR A 124 -7.85 8.98 -5.12
CA THR A 124 -7.01 8.66 -6.29
C THR A 124 -7.08 7.18 -6.64
N TYR A 125 -7.11 6.32 -5.63
CA TYR A 125 -7.44 4.91 -5.82
C TYR A 125 -8.95 4.69 -5.76
N ARG A 126 -9.76 5.59 -6.35
CA ARG A 126 -11.18 5.31 -6.59
C ARG A 126 -11.22 4.10 -7.53
N PHE A 127 -11.42 2.93 -6.92
CA PHE A 127 -11.79 1.71 -7.59
C PHE A 127 -13.12 1.99 -8.26
N GLU A 128 -13.10 2.47 -9.50
CA GLU A 128 -14.30 2.37 -10.31
C GLU A 128 -14.61 0.88 -10.38
N ALA A 129 -15.77 0.52 -9.83
CA ALA A 129 -16.44 -0.72 -10.10
C ALA A 129 -16.85 -0.74 -11.59
N SER A 130 -15.85 -0.80 -12.47
CA SER A 130 -16.00 -0.95 -13.91
C SER A 130 -15.74 -2.40 -14.26
N TYR A 131 -16.47 -3.29 -13.59
CA TYR A 131 -16.76 -4.62 -14.07
C TYR A 131 -18.25 -4.82 -13.82
N GLY A 132 -19.04 -4.57 -14.86
CA GLY A 132 -20.44 -4.95 -14.94
C GLY A 132 -20.63 -6.45 -14.90
#